data_AF-A0A972LW15-F1
#
_entry.id   AF-A0A972LW15-F1
#
_cell.length_a   1.000
_cell.length_b   1.000
_cell.length_c   1.000
_cell.angle_alpha   90.00
_cell.angle_beta   90.00
_cell.angle_gamma   90.00
#
_symmetry.space_group_name_H-M   'P 1'
#
loop_
_entity.id
_entity.type
_entity.pdbx_description
1 polymer ?
#
loop_
_entity_poly.entity_id
_entity_poly.type
_entity_poly.pdbx_seq_one_letter_code
_entity_poly.pdbx_strand_id
1 'polypeptide(L)'
;MQFTDAEGRYDLTVEIHDQGESKVVARAVAPAIEVPHRLAYANVIIPIPPLRIKHDGPYDFVVFANGKEIDRQQFQVIEATMSEEDESQEGEDS
;
A
#
# COMPACT_ATOMS: atom_id res chain seq x y z
N MET A 1 4.88 -2.88 -9.02
CA MET A 1 4.28 -4.18 -9.38
C MET A 1 3.99 -4.18 -10.87
N GLN A 2 4.34 -5.24 -11.59
CA GLN A 2 4.11 -5.36 -13.03
C GLN A 2 3.45 -6.71 -13.31
N PHE A 3 2.24 -6.70 -13.86
CA PHE A 3 1.47 -7.88 -14.20
C PHE A 3 1.94 -8.43 -15.56
N THR A 4 3.00 -9.25 -15.59
CA THR A 4 3.62 -9.69 -16.87
C THR A 4 2.97 -10.92 -17.51
N ASP A 5 2.11 -11.64 -16.78
CA ASP A 5 1.40 -12.85 -17.27
C ASP A 5 -0.13 -12.79 -17.10
N ALA A 6 -0.68 -11.61 -16.83
CA ALA A 6 -2.11 -11.45 -16.59
C ALA A 6 -2.89 -11.23 -17.90
N GLU A 7 -3.98 -11.96 -18.07
CA GLU A 7 -4.95 -11.75 -19.15
C GLU A 7 -6.36 -12.04 -18.61
N GLY A 8 -7.28 -11.10 -18.82
CA GLY A 8 -8.66 -11.18 -18.33
C GLY A 8 -8.95 -10.27 -17.15
N ARG A 9 -10.00 -10.59 -16.40
CA ARG A 9 -10.53 -9.77 -15.31
C ARG A 9 -10.05 -10.28 -13.96
N TYR A 10 -9.59 -9.36 -13.11
CA TYR A 10 -9.09 -9.67 -11.77
C TYR A 10 -9.78 -8.83 -10.71
N ASP A 11 -10.26 -9.51 -9.67
CA ASP A 11 -10.72 -8.87 -8.45
C ASP A 11 -9.52 -8.68 -7.52
N LEU A 12 -9.16 -7.42 -7.27
CA LEU A 12 -8.01 -7.07 -6.45
C LEU A 12 -8.44 -6.77 -5.01
N THR A 13 -7.78 -7.42 -4.06
CA THR A 13 -7.87 -7.09 -2.63
C THR A 13 -6.50 -6.71 -2.12
N VAL A 14 -6.44 -5.70 -1.28
CA VAL A 14 -5.23 -5.29 -0.59
C VAL A 14 -5.46 -5.39 0.91
N GLU A 15 -4.46 -5.93 1.60
CA GLU A 15 -4.45 -6.04 3.06
C GLU A 15 -3.18 -5.45 3.63
N ILE A 16 -3.30 -4.90 4.84
CA ILE A 16 -2.14 -4.51 5.65
C ILE A 16 -2.16 -5.37 6.90
N HIS A 17 -1.05 -6.07 7.13
CA HIS A 17 -0.85 -7.01 8.22
C HIS A 17 0.15 -6.42 9.21
N ASP A 18 -0.25 -6.37 10.47
CA ASP A 18 0.63 -6.11 11.59
C ASP A 18 1.33 -7.41 11.97
N GLN A 19 2.66 -7.44 11.84
CA GLN A 19 3.46 -8.64 12.11
C GLN A 19 3.67 -8.88 13.61
N GLY A 20 3.61 -7.83 14.43
CA GLY A 20 3.75 -7.95 15.89
C GLY A 20 2.55 -8.65 16.52
N GLU A 21 1.35 -8.29 16.06
CA GLU A 21 0.10 -8.91 16.54
C GLU A 21 -0.45 -10.00 15.60
N SER A 22 0.20 -10.26 14.46
CA SER A 22 -0.23 -11.24 13.45
C SER A 22 -1.69 -11.06 13.01
N LYS A 23 -2.09 -9.82 12.69
CA LYS A 23 -3.49 -9.45 12.37
C LYS A 23 -3.57 -8.55 11.14
N VAL A 24 -4.71 -8.61 10.44
CA VAL A 24 -5.04 -7.64 9.39
C VAL A 24 -5.56 -6.34 10.05
N VAL A 25 -4.86 -5.24 9.83
CA VAL A 25 -5.21 -3.91 10.38
C VAL A 25 -6.00 -3.04 9.40
N ALA A 26 -5.88 -3.31 8.10
CA ALA A 26 -6.70 -2.69 7.08
C ALA A 26 -6.92 -3.65 5.91
N ARG A 27 -8.08 -3.52 5.27
CA ARG A 27 -8.42 -4.21 4.02
C ARG A 27 -9.11 -3.24 3.09
N ALA A 28 -8.72 -3.23 1.82
CA ALA A 28 -9.37 -2.48 0.75
C ALA A 28 -9.67 -3.42 -0.42
N VAL A 29 -10.82 -3.23 -1.05
CA VAL A 29 -11.19 -3.92 -2.29
C VAL A 29 -11.14 -2.88 -3.40
N ALA A 30 -10.37 -3.14 -4.44
CA ALA A 30 -10.31 -2.26 -5.60
C ALA A 30 -11.41 -2.65 -6.61
N PRO A 31 -11.82 -1.72 -7.49
CA PRO A 31 -12.57 -2.09 -8.68
C PRO A 31 -11.83 -3.19 -9.46
N ALA A 32 -12.60 -4.12 -10.04
CA ALA A 32 -12.03 -5.16 -10.88
C ALA A 32 -11.24 -4.54 -12.03
N ILE A 33 -10.05 -5.07 -12.29
CA ILE A 33 -9.20 -4.61 -13.39
C ILE A 33 -9.34 -5.55 -14.58
N GLU A 34 -9.39 -4.98 -15.78
CA GLU A 34 -9.32 -5.75 -17.02
C GLU A 34 -7.92 -5.60 -17.61
N VAL A 35 -7.25 -6.73 -17.79
CA VAL A 35 -5.94 -6.80 -18.46
C VAL A 35 -6.19 -7.39 -19.85
N PRO A 36 -6.29 -6.55 -20.90
CA PRO A 36 -6.75 -7.00 -22.22
C PRO A 36 -5.70 -7.85 -22.96
N HIS A 37 -4.43 -7.79 -22.58
CA HIS A 37 -3.33 -8.59 -23.13
C HIS A 37 -2.12 -8.50 -22.21
N ARG A 38 -1.26 -9.53 -22.21
CA ARG A 38 -0.16 -9.73 -21.24
C ARG A 38 0.89 -8.61 -21.15
N LEU A 39 1.00 -7.78 -22.18
CA LEU A 39 1.95 -6.66 -22.24
C LEU A 39 1.34 -5.32 -21.78
N ALA A 40 0.07 -5.31 -21.41
CA ALA A 40 -0.61 -4.10 -20.96
C ALA A 40 -0.17 -3.73 -19.53
N TYR A 41 0.33 -2.51 -19.36
CA TYR A 41 0.60 -1.93 -18.06
C TYR A 41 -0.66 -1.27 -17.52
N ALA A 42 -1.15 -1.72 -16.37
CA ALA A 42 -2.25 -1.08 -15.65
C ALA A 42 -1.71 -0.43 -14.37
N ASN A 43 -1.92 0.89 -14.23
CA ASN A 43 -1.69 1.60 -12.98
C ASN A 43 -2.99 1.61 -12.19
N VAL A 44 -3.00 0.98 -11.02
CA VAL A 44 -4.18 0.87 -10.15
C VAL A 44 -3.94 1.68 -8.89
N ILE A 45 -4.82 2.64 -8.62
CA ILE A 45 -4.84 3.38 -7.36
C ILE A 45 -5.91 2.75 -6.48
N ILE A 46 -5.49 2.22 -5.34
CA ILE A 46 -6.38 1.54 -4.39
C ILE A 46 -6.43 2.40 -3.13
N PRO A 47 -7.56 3.06 -2.84
CA PRO A 47 -7.69 3.85 -1.62
C PRO A 47 -7.70 2.91 -0.42
N ILE A 48 -6.64 2.97 0.39
CA ILE A 48 -6.57 2.26 1.66
C ILE A 48 -7.31 3.12 2.71
N PRO A 49 -8.30 2.56 3.44
CA PRO A 49 -8.97 3.31 4.51
C PRO A 49 -7.96 3.73 5.60
N PRO A 50 -8.26 4.78 6.40
CA PRO A 50 -7.35 5.26 7.44
C PRO A 50 -6.87 4.13 8.36
N LEU A 51 -5.55 3.93 8.39
CA LEU A 51 -4.90 2.92 9.22
C LEU A 51 -4.79 3.41 10.67
N ARG A 52 -5.24 2.57 11.60
CA ARG A 52 -4.96 2.78 13.03
C ARG A 52 -3.72 1.97 13.40
N ILE A 53 -2.56 2.61 13.28
CA ILE A 53 -1.29 2.06 13.77
C ILE A 53 -1.31 2.10 15.30
N LYS A 54 -1.04 0.96 15.95
CA LYS A 54 -1.02 0.85 17.41
C LYS A 54 0.38 0.95 18.00
N HIS A 55 1.38 0.52 17.26
CA HIS A 55 2.77 0.48 17.67
C HIS A 55 3.69 0.62 16.46
N ASP A 56 4.94 1.00 16.73
CA ASP A 56 6.04 0.92 15.79
C ASP A 56 6.40 -0.55 15.50
N GLY A 57 6.95 -0.81 14.32
CA GLY A 57 7.27 -2.19 13.94
C GLY A 57 7.11 -2.49 12.45
N PRO A 58 7.38 -3.75 12.07
CA PRO A 58 7.20 -4.23 10.71
C PRO A 58 5.72 -4.50 10.41
N TYR A 59 5.29 -4.08 9.23
CA TYR A 59 3.99 -4.36 8.66
C TYR A 59 4.16 -4.89 7.24
N ASP A 60 3.24 -5.73 6.80
CA ASP A 60 3.20 -6.20 5.41
C ASP A 60 2.01 -5.58 4.67
N PHE A 61 2.27 -5.10 3.46
CA PHE A 61 1.29 -4.79 2.44
C PHE A 61 1.17 -5.99 1.50
N VAL A 62 -0.01 -6.61 1.45
CA VAL A 62 -0.26 -7.84 0.69
C VAL A 62 -1.33 -7.60 -0.36
N VAL A 63 -1.05 -7.98 -1.61
CA VAL A 63 -1.98 -7.85 -2.73
C VAL A 63 -2.44 -9.23 -3.18
N PHE A 64 -3.75 -9.36 -3.31
CA PHE A 64 -4.41 -10.56 -3.79
C PHE A 64 -5.11 -10.28 -5.12
N ALA A 65 -5.00 -11.22 -6.05
CA ALA A 65 -5.83 -11.27 -7.25
C ALA A 65 -6.65 -12.55 -7.23
N ASN A 66 -7.98 -12.42 -7.31
CA ASN A 66 -8.92 -13.54 -7.26
C ASN A 66 -8.70 -14.43 -6.01
N GLY A 67 -8.39 -13.79 -4.87
CA GLY A 67 -8.13 -14.47 -3.60
C GLY A 67 -6.74 -15.12 -3.47
N LYS A 68 -5.89 -15.06 -4.49
CA LYS A 68 -4.51 -15.57 -4.45
C LYS A 68 -3.53 -14.42 -4.23
N GLU A 69 -2.60 -14.59 -3.28
CA GLU A 69 -1.49 -13.64 -3.08
C GLU A 69 -0.65 -13.54 -4.35
N ILE A 70 -0.45 -12.32 -4.83
CA ILE A 70 0.36 -12.01 -6.02
C ILE A 70 1.57 -11.14 -5.69
N ASP A 71 1.54 -10.41 -4.57
CA ASP A 71 2.67 -9.64 -4.09
C ASP A 71 2.58 -9.39 -2.58
N ARG A 72 3.74 -9.18 -1.97
CA ARG A 72 3.92 -8.84 -0.56
C ARG A 72 5.11 -7.91 -0.41
N GLN A 73 4.88 -6.76 0.19
CA GLN A 73 5.92 -5.78 0.48
C GLN A 73 5.91 -5.45 1.97
N GLN A 74 7.07 -5.51 2.60
CA GLN A 74 7.23 -5.13 3.99
C GLN A 74 7.62 -3.66 4.10
N PHE A 75 7.09 -2.98 5.10
CA PHE A 75 7.48 -1.63 5.48
C PHE A 75 7.58 -1.49 7.00
N GLN A 76 8.42 -0.55 7.43
CA GLN A 76 8.60 -0.24 8.85
C GLN A 76 7.76 0.98 9.21
N VAL A 77 6.98 0.87 10.28
CA VAL A 77 6.34 2.02 10.91
C VAL A 77 7.20 2.50 12.07
N ILE A 78 7.47 3.81 12.09
CA ILE A 78 8.19 4.49 13.15
C ILE A 78 7.30 5.61 13.70
N GLU A 79 7.38 5.86 15.00
CA GLU A 79 6.73 7.01 15.61
C GLU A 79 7.44 8.28 15.12
N ALA A 80 6.70 9.15 14.43
CA ALA A 80 7.24 10.43 14.01
C ALA A 80 7.21 11.39 15.20
N THR A 81 8.33 11.48 15.93
CA THR A 81 8.58 12.65 16.78
C THR A 81 8.81 13.85 15.87
N MET A 82 7.78 14.69 15.71
CA MET A 82 7.97 16.04 15.18
C MET A 82 8.83 16.80 16.19
N SER A 83 10.13 16.90 15.94
CA SER A 83 10.95 17.97 16.50
C SER A 83 10.62 19.24 15.73
N GLU A 84 10.08 20.24 16.43
CA GLU A 84 9.76 21.59 15.92
C GLU A 84 11.04 22.34 15.52
N GLU A 85 11.74 21.90 14.48
CA GLU A 85 12.94 22.57 13.95
C GLU A 85 12.94 22.53 12.41
N ASP A 86 11.85 22.98 11.76
CA ASP A 86 11.85 23.19 10.30
C ASP A 86 10.97 24.38 9.85
N GLU A 87 10.68 25.33 10.75
CA GLU A 87 10.08 26.63 10.42
C GLU A 87 11.08 27.77 10.69
N SER A 88 12.18 27.85 9.94
CA SER A 88 12.98 29.08 9.89
C SER A 88 13.92 29.16 8.70
N GLN A 89 13.36 29.21 7.49
CA GLN A 89 14.00 29.92 6.35
C GLN A 89 12.95 30.63 5.48
N GLU A 90 12.23 31.58 6.07
CA GLU A 90 11.79 32.77 5.31
C GLU A 90 12.88 33.83 5.51
N GLY A 91 13.82 33.87 4.55
CA GLY A 91 14.85 34.89 4.45
C GLY A 91 14.83 35.46 3.04
N GLU A 92 14.24 36.66 2.95
CA GLU A 92 14.66 37.80 2.14
C GLU A 92 15.27 37.51 0.74
N ASP A 93 14.59 37.96 -0.31
CA ASP A 93 15.30 38.77 -1.30
C ASP A 93 14.42 39.92 -1.82
N SER A 94 15.09 41.05 -2.01
CA SER A 94 14.57 42.44 -2.08
C SER A 94 14.11 42.88 -3.46
#